data_AF-A0A7X2NKK8-F1
#
_entry.id   AF-A0A7X2NKK8-F1
#
_cell.length_a   1.000
_cell.length_b   1.000
_cell.length_c   1.000
_cell.angle_alpha   90.00
_cell.angle_beta   90.00
_cell.angle_gamma   90.00
#
_symmetry.space_group_name_H-M   'P 1'
#
loop_
_entity.id
_entity.type
_entity.pdbx_description
1 polymer ?
#
loop_
_entity_poly.entity_id
_entity_poly.type
_entity_poly.pdbx_seq_one_letter_code
_entity_poly.pdbx_strand_id
1 'polypeptide(L)'
;MNEVEATLKDIIIERYGSLKKFCVIINMPWTTLDSILKRGVSNSNISNVLKITKALGISAEKLADGEIVTNTEFISDGGSAHTMAAHFDGDEFTEDELDDIRAYAEFVKNRRNRS
;
A
#
# COMPACT_ATOMS: atom_id res chain seq x y z
N MET A 1 -5.10 22.20 -13.16
CA MET A 1 -4.03 21.40 -12.52
C MET A 1 -4.70 20.82 -11.31
N ASN A 2 -4.81 19.50 -11.20
CA ASN A 2 -5.62 18.92 -10.13
C ASN A 2 -4.84 19.08 -8.81
N GLU A 3 -5.34 19.94 -7.93
CA GLU A 3 -4.68 20.30 -6.67
C GLU A 3 -4.54 19.09 -5.74
N VAL A 4 -5.52 18.20 -5.77
CA VAL A 4 -5.56 16.96 -4.98
C VAL A 4 -4.37 16.05 -5.26
N GLU A 5 -4.03 15.84 -6.53
CA GLU A 5 -2.92 14.97 -6.97
C GLU A 5 -1.56 15.57 -6.62
N ALA A 6 -1.45 16.90 -6.61
CA ALA A 6 -0.24 17.58 -6.15
C ALA A 6 -0.06 17.33 -4.64
N THR A 7 -1.10 17.57 -3.84
CA THR A 7 -1.07 17.29 -2.41
C THR A 7 -0.80 15.81 -2.12
N LEU A 8 -1.36 14.89 -2.91
CA LEU A 8 -1.09 13.46 -2.76
C LEU A 8 0.39 13.15 -2.96
N LYS A 9 1.04 13.78 -3.95
CA LYS A 9 2.49 13.62 -4.17
C LYS A 9 3.29 14.11 -2.98
N ASP A 10 2.95 15.28 -2.44
CA ASP A 10 3.64 15.84 -1.28
C ASP A 10 3.49 14.92 -0.06
N ILE A 11 2.28 14.43 0.24
CA ILE A 11 2.05 13.49 1.35
C ILE A 11 2.86 12.20 1.15
N ILE A 12 2.93 11.67 -0.08
CA ILE A 12 3.72 10.48 -0.38
C ILE A 12 5.21 10.74 -0.13
N ILE A 13 5.74 11.89 -0.58
CA ILE A 13 7.13 12.26 -0.39
C ILE A 13 7.44 12.49 1.09
N GLU A 14 6.54 13.14 1.83
CA GLU A 14 6.71 13.40 3.26
C GLU A 14 6.71 12.12 4.09
N ARG A 15 5.77 11.20 3.85
CA ARG A 15 5.64 9.95 4.62
C ARG A 15 6.60 8.85 4.19
N TYR A 16 6.86 8.73 2.89
CA TYR A 16 7.64 7.61 2.32
C TYR A 16 8.98 8.05 1.74
N GLY A 17 9.28 9.35 1.72
CA GLY A 17 10.53 9.92 1.18
C GLY A 17 10.53 10.07 -0.33
N SER A 18 9.93 9.14 -1.09
CA SER A 18 9.83 9.27 -2.55
C SER A 18 8.67 8.49 -3.15
N LEU A 19 8.18 8.98 -4.30
CA LEU A 19 7.15 8.30 -5.10
C LEU A 19 7.59 6.89 -5.52
N LYS A 20 8.86 6.68 -5.84
CA LYS A 20 9.40 5.36 -6.21
C LYS A 20 9.34 4.38 -5.05
N LYS A 21 9.71 4.82 -3.84
CA LYS A 21 9.65 3.96 -2.65
C LYS A 21 8.21 3.57 -2.32
N PHE A 22 7.28 4.51 -2.46
CA PHE A 22 5.86 4.25 -2.30
C PHE A 22 5.34 3.21 -3.30
N CYS A 23 5.70 3.32 -4.58
CA CYS A 23 5.37 2.34 -5.62
C CYS A 23 5.76 0.91 -5.24
N VAL A 24 6.95 0.73 -4.66
CA VAL A 24 7.43 -0.57 -4.19
C VAL A 24 6.55 -1.09 -3.04
N ILE A 25 6.20 -0.23 -2.08
CA ILE A 25 5.38 -0.59 -0.91
C ILE A 25 3.97 -1.02 -1.32
N ILE A 26 3.34 -0.30 -2.27
CA ILE A 26 1.99 -0.63 -2.74
C ILE A 26 1.95 -1.68 -3.86
N ASN A 27 3.13 -2.25 -4.19
CA ASN A 27 3.33 -3.18 -5.30
C ASN A 27 2.67 -2.68 -6.61
N MET A 28 3.03 -1.46 -7.01
CA MET A 28 2.51 -0.79 -8.20
C MET A 28 3.66 -0.24 -9.06
N PRO A 29 3.63 -0.43 -10.39
CA PRO A 29 4.63 0.18 -11.26
C PRO A 29 4.60 1.71 -11.18
N TRP A 30 5.79 2.35 -11.21
CA TRP A 30 5.91 3.81 -11.22
C TRP A 30 5.15 4.46 -12.39
N THR A 31 5.15 3.83 -13.56
CA THR A 31 4.44 4.33 -14.75
C THR A 31 2.93 4.36 -14.54
N THR A 32 2.39 3.39 -13.78
CA THR A 32 0.98 3.34 -13.41
C THR A 32 0.66 4.47 -12.44
N LEU A 33 1.44 4.65 -11.37
CA LEU A 33 1.23 5.74 -10.43
C LEU A 33 1.34 7.12 -11.11
N ASP A 34 2.35 7.31 -11.97
CA ASP A 34 2.54 8.56 -12.73
C ASP A 34 1.34 8.86 -13.64
N SER A 35 0.82 7.84 -14.34
CA SER A 35 -0.36 8.00 -15.20
C SER A 35 -1.61 8.37 -14.40
N ILE A 36 -1.79 7.77 -13.22
CA ILE A 36 -2.89 8.06 -12.30
C ILE A 36 -2.80 9.50 -11.81
N LEU A 37 -1.63 9.94 -11.35
CA LEU A 37 -1.43 11.29 -10.85
C LEU A 37 -1.52 12.38 -11.94
N LYS A 38 -1.33 12.02 -13.21
CA LYS A 38 -1.51 12.93 -14.36
C LYS A 38 -2.95 13.03 -14.83
N ARG A 39 -3.67 11.90 -14.89
CA ARG A 39 -5.07 11.82 -15.35
C ARG A 39 -6.08 12.10 -14.24
N GLY A 40 -5.66 11.98 -12.99
CA GLY A 40 -6.48 12.11 -11.80
C GLY A 40 -6.80 10.75 -11.17
N VAL A 41 -6.82 10.71 -9.83
CA VAL A 41 -7.03 9.45 -9.09
C VAL A 41 -8.41 8.86 -9.35
N SER A 42 -9.44 9.72 -9.48
CA SER A 42 -10.82 9.33 -9.79
C SER A 42 -10.98 8.68 -11.17
N ASN A 43 -10.05 8.91 -12.10
CA ASN A 43 -10.06 8.31 -13.44
C ASN A 43 -9.34 6.94 -13.50
N SER A 44 -8.86 6.45 -12.36
CA SER A 44 -8.17 5.15 -12.25
C SER A 44 -9.13 4.01 -11.92
N ASN A 45 -8.65 2.78 -12.08
CA ASN A 45 -9.35 1.59 -11.59
C ASN A 45 -9.48 1.64 -10.06
N ILE A 46 -10.66 1.30 -9.54
CA ILE A 46 -10.96 1.30 -8.09
C ILE A 46 -9.95 0.51 -7.25
N SER A 47 -9.41 -0.60 -7.78
CA SER A 47 -8.37 -1.39 -7.10
C SER A 47 -7.10 -0.58 -6.87
N ASN A 48 -6.68 0.21 -7.87
CA ASN A 48 -5.51 1.08 -7.74
C ASN A 48 -5.77 2.24 -6.77
N VAL A 49 -6.97 2.82 -6.82
CA VAL A 49 -7.39 3.88 -5.89
C VAL A 49 -7.32 3.35 -4.46
N LEU A 50 -7.94 2.20 -4.19
CA LEU A 50 -7.95 1.56 -2.87
C LEU A 50 -6.54 1.23 -2.37
N LYS A 51 -5.64 0.74 -3.23
CA LYS A 51 -4.24 0.49 -2.83
C LYS A 51 -3.54 1.76 -2.35
N ILE A 52 -3.68 2.84 -3.12
CA ILE A 52 -3.04 4.13 -2.82
C ILE A 52 -3.63 4.72 -1.53
N THR A 53 -4.96 4.75 -1.42
CA THR A 53 -5.67 5.34 -0.29
C THR A 53 -5.50 4.52 0.98
N LYS A 54 -5.49 3.18 0.90
CA LYS A 54 -5.22 2.28 2.04
C LYS A 54 -3.81 2.49 2.58
N ALA A 55 -2.82 2.59 1.69
CA ALA A 55 -1.44 2.85 2.12
C ALA A 55 -1.32 4.22 2.80
N LEU A 56 -1.94 5.25 2.25
CA LEU A 56 -1.92 6.61 2.79
C LEU A 56 -2.84 6.81 4.01
N GLY A 57 -3.77 5.89 4.27
CA GLY A 57 -4.80 6.02 5.29
C GLY A 57 -5.84 7.10 4.97
N ILE A 58 -6.17 7.30 3.69
CA ILE A 58 -7.11 8.31 3.19
C ILE A 58 -8.43 7.62 2.79
N SER A 59 -9.57 8.30 2.92
CA SER A 59 -10.84 7.82 2.41
C SER A 59 -10.91 7.96 0.88
N ALA A 60 -11.09 6.84 0.18
CA ALA A 60 -11.20 6.81 -1.28
C ALA A 60 -12.44 7.54 -1.81
N GLU A 61 -13.54 7.50 -1.04
CA GLU A 61 -14.79 8.17 -1.39
C GLU A 61 -14.62 9.69 -1.37
N LYS A 62 -14.01 10.21 -0.31
CA LYS A 62 -13.69 11.63 -0.19
C LYS A 62 -12.67 12.07 -1.23
N LEU A 63 -11.66 11.24 -1.50
CA LEU A 63 -10.67 11.53 -2.53
C LEU A 63 -11.32 11.63 -3.93
N ALA A 64 -12.33 10.81 -4.22
CA ALA A 64 -13.06 10.87 -5.48
C ALA A 64 -13.86 12.18 -5.64
N ASP A 65 -14.35 12.72 -4.53
CA ASP A 65 -15.02 14.03 -4.43
C ASP A 65 -14.03 15.22 -4.47
N GLY A 66 -12.73 14.93 -4.40
CA GLY A 66 -11.66 15.93 -4.38
C GLY A 66 -11.25 16.39 -2.98
N GLU A 67 -11.68 15.69 -1.93
CA GLU A 67 -11.33 15.96 -0.54
C GLU A 67 -10.32 14.94 0.00
N ILE A 68 -9.18 15.41 0.52
CA ILE A 68 -8.20 14.51 1.18
C ILE A 68 -8.57 14.41 2.65
N VAL A 69 -9.31 13.37 3.02
CA VAL A 69 -9.72 13.09 4.41
C VAL A 69 -8.99 11.84 4.89
N THR A 70 -8.20 11.98 5.97
CA THR A 70 -7.54 10.82 6.59
C THR A 70 -8.49 10.06 7.51
N ASN A 71 -8.49 8.73 7.44
CA ASN A 71 -9.33 7.87 8.27
C ASN A 71 -9.04 7.97 9.78
N THR A 72 -7.95 8.64 10.19
CA THR A 72 -7.61 8.85 11.61
C THR A 72 -8.64 9.69 12.35
N GLU A 73 -9.40 10.55 11.65
CA GLU A 73 -10.38 11.45 12.28
C GLU A 73 -11.69 10.77 12.67
N PHE A 74 -11.88 9.48 12.34
CA PHE A 74 -13.07 8.70 12.72
C PHE A 74 -12.91 7.93 14.04
N ILE A 75 -11.76 7.98 14.72
CA ILE A 75 -11.59 7.38 16.05
C ILE A 75 -11.84 8.44 17.11
N SER A 76 -13.11 8.81 17.28
CA SER A 76 -13.61 9.52 18.48
C SER A 76 -14.80 8.76 19.05
N ASP A 77 -14.64 7.47 19.34
CA ASP A 77 -15.27 6.82 20.50
C ASP A 77 -14.59 5.47 20.73
N GLY A 78 -14.32 5.13 21.99
CA GLY A 78 -13.37 4.09 22.40
C GLY A 78 -13.58 2.71 21.76
N GLY A 79 -12.53 2.17 21.14
CA GLY A 79 -12.57 0.80 20.67
C GLY A 79 -11.33 0.36 19.89
N SER A 80 -10.44 -0.33 20.60
CA SER A 80 -9.38 -1.20 20.09
C SER A 80 -8.02 -0.57 19.76
N ALA A 81 -7.08 -0.92 20.64
CA ALA A 81 -5.65 -0.90 20.42
C ALA A 81 -5.25 -1.42 19.02
N HIS A 82 -4.36 -0.67 18.36
CA HIS A 82 -3.33 -1.26 17.52
C HIS A 82 -1.96 -0.89 18.09
N THR A 83 -1.68 -1.47 19.26
CA THR A 83 -0.34 -1.81 19.68
C THR A 83 0.30 -2.64 18.57
N MET A 84 1.36 -2.13 17.95
CA MET A 84 2.38 -2.90 17.22
C MET A 84 1.90 -4.23 16.56
N ALA A 85 1.25 -4.17 15.40
CA ALA A 85 1.16 -5.33 14.51
C ALA A 85 1.58 -4.84 13.12
N ALA A 86 2.62 -5.38 12.47
CA ALA A 86 2.52 -6.68 11.84
C ALA A 86 1.14 -6.88 11.20
N HIS A 87 0.68 -5.90 10.42
CA HIS A 87 -0.41 -6.08 9.45
C HIS A 87 0.13 -6.90 8.26
N PHE A 88 0.71 -8.06 8.62
CA PHE A 88 1.16 -9.15 7.78
C PHE A 88 -0.11 -9.90 7.36
N ASP A 89 -0.98 -9.21 6.62
CA ASP A 89 -2.03 -9.87 5.84
C ASP A 89 -1.26 -10.77 4.86
N GLY A 90 -1.49 -12.08 4.89
CA GLY A 90 -0.68 -13.12 4.25
C GLY A 90 -0.61 -13.13 2.71
N ASP A 91 -0.61 -11.96 2.08
CA ASP A 91 -0.35 -11.65 0.67
C ASP A 91 0.97 -10.85 0.49
N GLU A 92 1.87 -10.89 1.47
CA GLU A 92 3.14 -10.14 1.45
C GLU A 92 4.19 -10.74 0.50
N PHE A 93 3.91 -11.94 -0.01
CA PHE A 93 4.74 -12.65 -0.96
C PHE A 93 3.90 -12.94 -2.19
N THR A 94 4.42 -12.54 -3.34
CA THR A 94 3.90 -13.03 -4.63
C THR A 94 3.96 -14.57 -4.65
N GLU A 95 3.14 -15.22 -5.49
CA GLU A 95 3.18 -16.69 -5.63
C GLU A 95 4.60 -17.22 -5.89
N ASP A 96 5.43 -16.42 -6.55
CA ASP A 96 6.84 -16.70 -6.83
C ASP A 96 7.70 -16.68 -5.54
N GLU A 97 7.53 -15.67 -4.69
CA GLU A 97 8.24 -15.57 -3.41
C GLU A 97 7.79 -16.65 -2.41
N LEU A 98 6.53 -17.09 -2.48
CA LEU A 98 6.02 -18.23 -1.70
C LEU A 98 6.66 -19.56 -2.13
N ASP A 99 6.93 -19.74 -3.42
CA ASP A 99 7.63 -20.92 -3.93
C ASP A 99 9.09 -20.96 -3.46
N ASP A 100 9.78 -19.82 -3.48
CA ASP A 100 11.15 -19.68 -2.94
C ASP A 100 11.23 -20.02 -1.45
N ILE A 101 10.28 -19.52 -0.65
CA ILE A 101 10.19 -19.83 0.79
C ILE A 101 9.94 -21.32 1.01
N ARG A 102 9.06 -21.94 0.20
CA ARG A 102 8.76 -23.36 0.28
C ARG A 102 9.98 -24.21 -0.06
N ALA A 103 10.70 -23.86 -1.12
CA ALA A 103 11.93 -24.54 -1.53
C ALA A 103 13.00 -24.47 -0.43
N TYR A 104 13.14 -23.32 0.24
CA TYR A 104 14.06 -23.16 1.35
C TYR A 104 13.66 -24.01 2.58
N ALA A 105 12.37 -24.06 2.91
CA ALA A 105 11.86 -24.89 4.00
C ALA A 105 12.12 -26.38 3.77
N GLU A 106 11.93 -26.86 2.53
CA GLU A 106 12.26 -28.25 2.15
C GLU A 106 13.75 -28.53 2.24
N PHE A 107 14.60 -27.60 1.78
CA PHE A 107 16.05 -27.72 1.89
C PHE A 107 16.50 -27.89 3.35
N VAL A 108 15.98 -27.06 4.26
CA VAL A 108 16.30 -27.12 5.70
C VAL A 108 15.83 -28.44 6.32
N LYS A 109 14.64 -28.92 5.95
CA LYS A 109 14.10 -30.20 6.43
C LYS A 109 14.94 -31.39 5.94
N ASN A 110 15.39 -31.36 4.69
CA ASN A 110 16.22 -32.42 4.14
C ASN A 110 17.63 -32.46 4.78
N ARG A 111 18.14 -31.32 5.25
CA ARG A 111 19.39 -31.25 6.04
C ARG A 111 19.27 -31.96 7.39
N ARG A 112 18.09 -31.92 8.04
CA ARG A 112 17.84 -32.58 9.33
C ARG A 112 17.73 -34.11 9.24
N ASN A 113 17.33 -34.65 8.09
CA ASN A 113 17.21 -36.10 7.87
C ASN A 113 18.51 -36.78 7.38
N ARG A 114 19.62 -36.03 7.26
CA ARG A 114 20.95 -36.57 6.89
C ARG A 114 21.95 -36.61 8.05
N SER A 115 21.50 -36.53 9.30
CA SER A 115 22.32 -36.74 10.51
C SER A 115 21.76 -37.87 11.36
#